data_AF-A0A7C5WGK2-F1
#
_entry.id   AF-A0A7C5WGK2-F1
#
_cell.length_a   1.000
_cell.length_b   1.000
_cell.length_c   1.000
_cell.angle_alpha   90.00
_cell.angle_beta   90.00
_cell.angle_gamma   90.00
#
_symmetry.space_group_name_H-M   'P 1'
#
loop_
_entity.id
_entity.type
_entity.pdbx_description
1 polymer ?
#
loop_
_entity_poly.entity_id
_entity_poly.type
_entity_poly.pdbx_seq_one_letter_code
_entity_poly.pdbx_strand_id
1 'polypeptide(L)'
;MTAKPLYQIGEIPPLGEVPEKMLAWAIRRERHGEPATAMRVEEVPVWEVGETEVLVLVMAAGVNYNGVWAALGKPVSVFDVHRFEDYHIAGSDAAGVVWKVGKRVSRFKVGDHVVIHCNQDDGNDEECNGGDPMLSPSQRIWGYETP
;
A
#
# COMPACT_ATOMS: atom_id res chain seq x y z
N MET A 1 3.87 -24.68 -12.31
CA MET A 1 2.48 -24.73 -11.83
C MET A 1 1.94 -23.32 -11.97
N THR A 2 0.71 -23.12 -12.44
CA THR A 2 0.08 -21.80 -12.46
C THR A 2 -0.28 -21.39 -11.05
N ALA A 3 -0.06 -20.12 -10.72
CA ALA A 3 -0.39 -19.59 -9.41
C ALA A 3 -1.86 -19.80 -9.07
N LYS A 4 -2.17 -20.03 -7.78
CA LYS A 4 -3.56 -19.93 -7.32
C LYS A 4 -4.05 -18.49 -7.53
N PRO A 5 -5.35 -18.28 -7.82
CA PRO A 5 -5.89 -16.93 -7.99
C PRO A 5 -5.85 -16.11 -6.69
N LEU A 6 -5.86 -16.77 -5.53
CA LEU A 6 -5.82 -16.19 -4.19
C LEU A 6 -5.18 -17.19 -3.22
N TYR A 7 -4.48 -16.68 -2.22
CA TYR A 7 -3.98 -17.43 -1.06
C TYR A 7 -4.65 -16.91 0.22
N GLN A 8 -5.01 -17.80 1.15
CA GLN A 8 -5.63 -17.41 2.43
C GLN A 8 -4.60 -16.82 3.40
N ILE A 9 -5.05 -16.08 4.43
CA ILE A 9 -4.16 -15.59 5.48
C ILE A 9 -3.45 -16.79 6.14
N GLY A 10 -2.11 -16.73 6.19
CA GLY A 10 -1.26 -17.81 6.71
C GLY A 10 -0.85 -18.85 5.66
N GLU A 11 -1.40 -18.79 4.45
CA GLU A 11 -0.95 -19.58 3.31
C GLU A 11 0.11 -18.78 2.53
N ILE A 12 1.37 -19.21 2.59
CA ILE A 12 2.48 -18.51 1.92
C ILE A 12 2.59 -19.05 0.48
N PRO A 13 2.46 -18.21 -0.56
CA PRO A 13 2.69 -18.62 -1.94
C PRO A 13 4.15 -19.06 -2.15
N PRO A 14 4.47 -19.80 -3.23
CA PRO A 14 5.86 -20.00 -3.65
C PRO A 14 6.57 -18.65 -3.83
N LEU A 15 7.84 -18.56 -3.40
CA LEU A 15 8.59 -17.31 -3.42
C LEU A 15 8.62 -16.67 -4.82
N GLY A 16 8.16 -15.43 -4.93
CA GLY A 16 8.11 -14.67 -6.18
C GLY A 16 6.86 -14.92 -7.03
N GLU A 17 6.00 -15.87 -6.64
CA GLU A 17 4.73 -16.12 -7.30
C GLU A 17 3.67 -15.13 -6.81
N VAL A 18 3.15 -14.30 -7.72
CA VAL A 18 2.15 -13.27 -7.41
C VAL A 18 0.76 -13.77 -7.82
N PRO A 19 -0.21 -13.92 -6.89
CA PRO A 19 -1.58 -14.29 -7.23
C PRO A 19 -2.31 -13.13 -7.93
N GLU A 20 -3.44 -13.43 -8.58
CA GLU A 20 -4.28 -12.41 -9.22
C GLU A 20 -4.93 -11.48 -8.17
N LYS A 21 -5.34 -12.05 -7.04
CA LYS A 21 -6.04 -11.34 -5.95
C LYS A 21 -5.36 -11.55 -4.61
N MET A 22 -5.63 -10.62 -3.69
CA MET A 22 -5.26 -10.67 -2.28
C MET A 22 -6.45 -10.30 -1.39
N LEU A 23 -6.35 -10.66 -0.10
CA LEU A 23 -7.27 -10.18 0.92
C LEU A 23 -6.78 -8.84 1.47
N ALA A 24 -7.68 -7.87 1.61
CA ALA A 24 -7.37 -6.57 2.19
C ALA A 24 -8.54 -6.04 3.03
N TRP A 25 -8.23 -5.22 4.04
CA TRP A 25 -9.24 -4.40 4.72
C TRP A 25 -9.52 -3.16 3.87
N ALA A 26 -10.57 -3.24 3.06
CA ALA A 26 -10.96 -2.19 2.13
C ALA A 26 -12.00 -1.24 2.73
N ILE A 27 -11.81 0.04 2.44
CA ILE A 27 -12.78 1.12 2.66
C ILE A 27 -13.41 1.43 1.31
N ARG A 28 -14.70 1.75 1.32
CA ARG A 28 -15.41 2.28 0.14
C ARG A 28 -16.14 3.57 0.51
N ARG A 29 -16.28 4.49 -0.44
CA ARG A 29 -16.82 5.84 -0.21
C ARG A 29 -18.20 5.80 0.45
N GLU A 30 -19.07 4.89 0.01
CA GLU A 30 -20.43 4.71 0.54
C GLU A 30 -20.48 4.15 1.96
N ARG A 31 -19.36 3.63 2.48
CA ARG A 31 -19.24 3.07 3.83
C ARG A 31 -18.47 3.95 4.80
N HIS A 32 -18.14 5.20 4.43
CA HIS A 32 -17.48 6.10 5.35
C HIS A 32 -18.23 6.21 6.69
N GLY A 33 -17.48 6.11 7.78
CA GLY A 33 -18.04 6.02 9.13
C GLY A 33 -17.06 5.42 10.11
N GLU A 34 -17.58 4.86 11.21
CA GLU A 34 -16.75 4.22 12.24
C GLU A 34 -15.89 3.09 11.64
N PRO A 35 -14.60 2.97 12.02
CA PRO A 35 -13.68 1.97 11.44
C PRO A 35 -14.23 0.54 11.46
N ALA A 36 -14.94 0.16 12.52
CA ALA A 36 -15.54 -1.16 12.69
C ALA A 36 -16.58 -1.53 11.61
N THR A 37 -17.17 -0.53 10.94
CA THR A 37 -18.16 -0.75 9.87
C THR A 37 -17.66 -0.36 8.49
N ALA A 38 -16.75 0.63 8.43
CA ALA A 38 -16.21 1.17 7.19
C ALA A 38 -15.21 0.21 6.53
N MET A 39 -14.31 -0.37 7.33
CA MET A 39 -13.30 -1.31 6.88
C MET A 39 -13.88 -2.73 6.83
N ARG A 40 -13.78 -3.41 5.70
CA ARG A 40 -14.21 -4.81 5.54
C ARG A 40 -13.16 -5.62 4.80
N VAL A 41 -13.04 -6.90 5.15
CA VAL A 41 -12.18 -7.82 4.39
C VAL A 41 -12.82 -8.07 3.03
N GLU A 42 -12.09 -7.77 1.97
CA GLU A 42 -12.50 -7.98 0.58
C GLU A 42 -11.38 -8.66 -0.21
N GLU A 43 -11.74 -9.39 -1.26
CA GLU A 43 -10.80 -9.85 -2.29
C GLU A 43 -10.61 -8.75 -3.32
N VAL A 44 -9.37 -8.27 -3.47
CA VAL A 44 -9.00 -7.19 -4.39
C VAL A 44 -7.84 -7.64 -5.29
N PRO A 45 -7.68 -7.07 -6.50
CA PRO A 45 -6.51 -7.35 -7.33
C PRO A 45 -5.20 -7.06 -6.59
N VAL A 46 -4.18 -7.88 -6.81
CA VAL A 46 -2.83 -7.52 -6.38
C VAL A 46 -2.34 -6.36 -7.23
N TRP A 47 -1.69 -5.38 -6.61
CA TRP A 47 -1.13 -4.23 -7.31
C TRP A 47 -0.06 -4.64 -8.32
N GLU A 48 -0.15 -4.06 -9.53
CA GLU A 48 0.95 -4.11 -10.49
C GLU A 48 2.16 -3.33 -9.96
N VAL A 49 3.35 -3.83 -10.24
CA VAL A 49 4.60 -3.25 -9.72
C VAL A 49 5.26 -2.42 -10.80
N GLY A 50 5.40 -1.12 -10.54
CA GLY A 50 6.14 -0.19 -11.39
C GLY A 50 7.64 -0.49 -11.46
N GLU A 51 8.33 0.23 -12.34
CA GLU A 51 9.73 -0.08 -12.65
C GLU A 51 10.70 0.16 -11.48
N THR A 52 10.35 1.04 -10.54
CA THR A 52 11.13 1.43 -9.35
C THR A 52 10.49 0.99 -8.05
N GLU A 53 9.40 0.23 -8.10
CA GLU A 53 8.61 -0.17 -6.94
C GLU A 53 8.91 -1.61 -6.51
N VAL A 54 8.46 -1.98 -5.32
CA VAL A 54 8.52 -3.34 -4.79
C VAL A 54 7.15 -3.77 -4.30
N LEU A 55 6.80 -5.04 -4.51
CA LEU A 55 5.67 -5.68 -3.86
C LEU A 55 6.15 -6.42 -2.62
N VAL A 56 5.44 -6.27 -1.51
CA VAL A 56 5.79 -6.89 -0.23
C VAL A 56 4.67 -7.81 0.22
N LEU A 57 5.02 -9.05 0.57
CA LEU A 57 4.14 -9.94 1.32
C LEU A 57 4.12 -9.46 2.78
N VAL A 58 3.06 -8.77 3.17
CA VAL A 58 2.92 -8.17 4.50
C VAL A 58 2.69 -9.26 5.55
N MET A 59 3.53 -9.28 6.58
CA MET A 59 3.43 -10.20 7.71
C MET A 59 2.74 -9.55 8.91
N ALA A 60 2.93 -8.25 9.09
CA ALA A 60 2.29 -7.44 10.11
C ALA A 60 2.16 -5.98 9.63
N ALA A 61 1.16 -5.27 10.15
CA ALA A 61 0.94 -3.86 9.90
C ALA A 61 0.71 -3.10 11.22
N GLY A 62 1.10 -1.83 11.26
CA GLY A 62 0.85 -0.94 12.39
C GLY A 62 -0.52 -0.26 12.30
N VAL A 63 -1.10 0.05 13.46
CA VAL A 63 -2.38 0.78 13.55
C VAL A 63 -2.09 2.24 13.88
N ASN A 64 -2.58 3.15 13.03
CA ASN A 64 -2.32 4.58 13.12
C ASN A 64 -3.63 5.40 13.02
N TYR A 65 -3.61 6.63 13.54
CA TYR A 65 -4.77 7.53 13.52
C TYR A 65 -5.25 7.86 12.09
N ASN A 66 -4.36 7.91 11.12
CA ASN A 66 -4.73 8.21 9.73
C ASN A 66 -5.67 7.16 9.11
N GLY A 67 -5.59 5.89 9.56
CA GLY A 67 -6.55 4.85 9.18
C GLY A 67 -7.96 5.14 9.70
N VAL A 68 -8.08 5.75 10.89
CA VAL A 68 -9.37 6.21 11.43
C VAL A 68 -9.92 7.35 10.58
N TRP A 69 -9.09 8.33 10.22
CA TRP A 69 -9.50 9.44 9.36
C TRP A 69 -9.92 8.98 7.96
N ALA A 70 -9.19 8.02 7.38
CA ALA A 70 -9.54 7.40 6.11
C ALA A 70 -10.91 6.70 6.17
N ALA A 71 -11.17 5.92 7.24
CA ALA A 71 -12.46 5.27 7.45
C ALA A 71 -13.60 6.29 7.60
N LEU A 72 -13.40 7.32 8.41
CA LEU A 72 -14.39 8.36 8.65
C LEU A 72 -14.68 9.22 7.41
N GLY A 73 -13.72 9.32 6.49
CA GLY A 73 -13.76 10.29 5.38
C GLY A 73 -13.66 11.74 5.87
N LYS A 74 -12.98 11.96 7.01
CA LYS A 74 -12.83 13.26 7.67
C LYS A 74 -11.37 13.46 8.11
N PRO A 75 -10.80 14.67 7.99
CA PRO A 75 -11.45 15.91 7.52
C PRO A 75 -11.71 15.97 6.02
N VAL A 76 -11.07 15.09 5.25
CA VAL A 76 -11.23 14.94 3.80
C VAL A 76 -11.37 13.45 3.51
N SER A 77 -12.14 13.11 2.49
CA SER A 77 -12.20 11.74 2.00
C SER A 77 -10.93 11.42 1.20
N VAL A 78 -10.27 10.31 1.51
CA VAL A 78 -9.07 9.85 0.79
C VAL A 78 -9.31 9.70 -0.72
N PHE A 79 -10.54 9.31 -1.11
CA PHE A 79 -10.96 9.22 -2.50
C PHE A 79 -10.85 10.56 -3.25
N ASP A 80 -11.04 11.70 -2.57
CA ASP A 80 -10.88 13.02 -3.18
C ASP A 80 -9.41 13.44 -3.32
N VAL A 81 -8.49 12.75 -2.63
CA VAL A 81 -7.04 12.98 -2.67
C VAL A 81 -6.42 12.17 -3.81
N HIS A 82 -6.48 10.85 -3.74
CA HIS A 82 -5.81 9.96 -4.70
C HIS A 82 -6.65 9.67 -5.96
N ARG A 83 -7.93 10.03 -5.98
CA ARG A 83 -8.85 9.92 -7.15
C ARG A 83 -9.00 8.50 -7.72
N PHE A 84 -8.79 7.48 -6.89
CA PHE A 84 -9.07 6.08 -7.22
C PHE A 84 -10.37 5.67 -6.52
N GLU A 85 -11.48 5.62 -7.26
CA GLU A 85 -12.82 5.57 -6.68
C GLU A 85 -13.29 4.16 -6.27
N ASP A 86 -12.56 3.10 -6.60
CA ASP A 86 -13.03 1.72 -6.37
C ASP A 86 -13.02 1.33 -4.88
N TYR A 87 -11.88 1.52 -4.21
CA TYR A 87 -11.66 1.21 -2.79
C TYR A 87 -10.37 1.89 -2.28
N HIS A 88 -10.19 1.94 -0.96
CA HIS A 88 -8.96 2.39 -0.30
C HIS A 88 -8.47 1.34 0.69
N ILE A 89 -7.19 1.00 0.66
CA ILE A 89 -6.55 0.10 1.63
C ILE A 89 -5.69 0.94 2.58
N ALA A 90 -6.17 1.13 3.81
CA ALA A 90 -5.43 1.91 4.80
C ALA A 90 -4.28 1.12 5.45
N GLY A 91 -3.27 1.83 5.92
CA GLY A 91 -2.16 1.29 6.71
C GLY A 91 -0.83 1.91 6.31
N SER A 92 -0.18 2.61 7.25
CA SER A 92 1.05 3.37 6.97
C SER A 92 2.29 2.83 7.68
N ASP A 93 2.21 1.60 8.19
CA ASP A 93 3.33 0.84 8.74
C ASP A 93 3.18 -0.62 8.32
N ALA A 94 4.28 -1.24 7.90
CA ALA A 94 4.29 -2.67 7.58
C ALA A 94 5.67 -3.29 7.85
N ALA A 95 5.64 -4.57 8.18
CA ALA A 95 6.79 -5.47 8.15
C ALA A 95 6.47 -6.67 7.28
N GLY A 96 7.40 -7.07 6.41
CA GLY A 96 7.14 -8.13 5.46
C GLY A 96 8.35 -8.58 4.67
N VAL A 97 8.07 -9.34 3.61
CA VAL A 97 9.09 -9.93 2.73
C VAL A 97 8.91 -9.37 1.31
N VAL A 98 9.98 -8.88 0.70
CA VAL A 98 9.96 -8.43 -0.69
C VAL A 98 9.60 -9.62 -1.59
N TRP A 99 8.51 -9.49 -2.34
CA TRP A 99 7.92 -10.57 -3.14
C TRP A 99 8.12 -10.39 -4.64
N LYS A 100 8.14 -9.15 -5.12
CA LYS A 100 8.46 -8.79 -6.51
C LYS A 100 9.17 -7.44 -6.53
N VAL A 101 10.09 -7.25 -7.47
CA VAL A 101 10.84 -6.00 -7.64
C VAL A 101 10.68 -5.47 -9.06
N GLY A 102 10.56 -4.15 -9.20
CA GLY A 102 10.60 -3.47 -10.47
C GLY A 102 11.98 -3.60 -11.14
N LYS A 103 12.02 -3.51 -12.47
CA LYS A 103 13.25 -3.75 -13.26
C LYS A 103 14.41 -2.78 -12.98
N ARG A 104 14.13 -1.61 -12.38
CA ARG A 104 15.14 -0.61 -11.98
C ARG A 104 15.47 -0.65 -10.49
N VAL A 105 14.87 -1.54 -9.71
CA VAL A 105 15.22 -1.74 -8.30
C VAL A 105 16.52 -2.54 -8.23
N SER A 106 17.56 -1.93 -7.67
CA SER A 106 18.88 -2.56 -7.49
C SER A 106 19.24 -2.82 -6.02
N ARG A 107 18.61 -2.10 -5.08
CA ARG A 107 18.93 -2.16 -3.65
C ARG A 107 18.30 -3.37 -2.95
N PHE A 108 17.11 -3.79 -3.37
CA PHE A 108 16.34 -4.88 -2.75
C PHE A 108 16.24 -6.06 -3.70
N LYS A 109 16.13 -7.27 -3.14
CA LYS A 109 15.86 -8.51 -3.87
C LYS A 109 14.69 -9.27 -3.27
N VAL A 110 14.05 -10.11 -4.08
CA VAL A 110 12.99 -11.03 -3.62
C VAL A 110 13.53 -11.89 -2.46
N GLY A 111 12.77 -11.96 -1.38
CA GLY A 111 13.12 -12.65 -0.14
C GLY A 111 13.72 -11.76 0.95
N ASP A 112 14.06 -10.50 0.68
CA ASP A 112 14.54 -9.59 1.72
C ASP A 112 13.43 -9.25 2.73
N HIS A 113 13.78 -9.23 4.02
CA HIS A 113 12.89 -8.79 5.08
C HIS A 113 12.98 -7.27 5.25
N VAL A 114 11.85 -6.59 5.25
CA VAL A 114 11.78 -5.12 5.25
C VAL A 114 10.76 -4.61 6.25
N VAL A 115 11.01 -3.40 6.75
CA VAL A 115 10.00 -2.53 7.36
C VAL A 115 9.77 -1.35 6.43
N ILE A 116 8.55 -0.84 6.39
CA ILE A 116 8.14 0.20 5.44
C ILE A 116 8.02 1.55 6.16
N HIS A 117 8.67 2.56 5.59
CA HIS A 117 8.42 3.96 5.92
C HIS A 117 7.37 4.53 4.95
N CYS A 118 6.48 5.38 5.45
CA CYS A 118 5.31 5.83 4.70
C CYS A 118 5.51 7.04 3.78
N ASN A 119 6.66 7.73 3.84
CA ASN A 119 6.88 8.87 2.95
C ASN A 119 7.08 8.43 1.50
N GLN A 120 6.39 9.10 0.57
CA GLN A 120 6.59 8.98 -0.87
C GLN A 120 6.71 10.36 -1.51
N ASP A 121 7.47 10.44 -2.59
CA ASP A 121 7.63 11.61 -3.45
C ASP A 121 7.91 11.12 -4.88
N ASP A 122 7.85 12.01 -5.87
CA ASP A 122 8.09 11.66 -7.29
C ASP A 122 9.59 11.64 -7.64
N GLY A 123 10.46 12.08 -6.73
CA GLY A 123 11.91 11.94 -6.82
C GLY A 123 12.60 12.78 -7.89
N ASN A 124 11.94 13.78 -8.48
CA ASN A 124 12.42 14.47 -9.69
C ASN A 124 12.47 16.00 -9.62
N ASP A 125 12.30 16.60 -8.45
CA ASP A 125 12.45 18.04 -8.20
C ASP A 125 13.73 18.38 -7.39
N GLU A 126 13.94 19.66 -7.12
CA GLU A 126 15.09 20.19 -6.39
C GLU A 126 15.15 19.73 -4.92
N GLU A 127 14.00 19.62 -4.25
CA GLU A 127 13.94 19.22 -2.84
C GLU A 127 14.29 17.73 -2.70
N CYS A 128 13.81 16.89 -3.61
CA CYS A 128 14.16 15.46 -3.67
C CYS A 128 15.64 15.20 -4.05
N ASN A 129 16.29 16.13 -4.78
CA ASN A 129 17.61 15.92 -5.39
C ASN A 129 18.68 16.91 -4.94
N GLY A 130 18.51 17.51 -3.76
CA GLY A 130 19.50 18.43 -3.19
C GLY A 130 19.04 19.15 -1.93
N GLY A 131 17.72 19.27 -1.72
CA GLY A 131 17.09 19.86 -0.53
C GLY A 131 16.58 18.83 0.48
N ASP A 132 15.41 19.12 1.06
CA ASP A 132 14.70 18.23 1.99
C ASP A 132 13.45 17.65 1.29
N PRO A 133 13.39 16.33 0.98
CA PRO A 133 12.27 15.72 0.26
C PRO A 133 10.90 15.94 0.90
N MET A 134 10.85 16.24 2.21
CA MET A 134 9.60 16.59 2.91
C MET A 134 8.99 17.93 2.44
N LEU A 135 9.78 18.78 1.77
CA LEU A 135 9.34 20.06 1.22
C LEU A 135 8.91 19.96 -0.25
N SER A 136 9.07 18.79 -0.89
CA SER A 136 8.57 18.56 -2.24
C SER A 136 7.04 18.66 -2.26
N PRO A 137 6.44 19.39 -3.21
CA PRO A 137 4.99 19.38 -3.43
C PRO A 137 4.43 18.01 -3.83
N SER A 138 5.29 17.07 -4.24
CA SER A 138 4.91 15.69 -4.57
C SER A 138 4.83 14.77 -3.35
N GLN A 139 5.30 15.24 -2.19
CA GLN A 139 5.31 14.47 -0.95
C GLN A 139 3.89 14.03 -0.55
N ARG A 140 3.76 12.78 -0.14
CA ARG A 140 2.49 12.17 0.31
C ARG A 140 2.76 10.99 1.24
N ILE A 141 1.75 10.63 2.03
CA ILE A 141 1.79 9.51 2.98
C ILE A 141 1.12 8.26 2.39
N TRP A 142 1.93 7.22 2.18
CA TRP A 142 1.48 5.90 1.78
C TRP A 142 0.46 5.31 2.77
N GLY A 143 -0.60 4.72 2.23
CA GLY A 143 -1.70 4.12 2.99
C GLY A 143 -2.69 5.12 3.59
N TYR A 144 -2.53 6.41 3.29
CA TYR A 144 -3.49 7.47 3.62
C TYR A 144 -3.83 8.33 2.40
N GLU A 145 -2.83 8.88 1.73
CA GLU A 145 -2.98 9.75 0.55
C GLU A 145 -2.74 8.99 -0.76
N THR A 146 -2.54 7.68 -0.67
CA THR A 146 -2.39 6.72 -1.77
C THR A 146 -3.47 5.64 -1.63
N PRO A 147 -3.94 5.04 -2.73
CA PRO A 147 -5.00 4.03 -2.69
C PRO A 147 -4.62 2.75 -1.91
#